data_AF-A0A351MI71-F1
#
_entry.id   AF-A0A351MI71-F1
#
_cell.length_a   1.000
_cell.length_b   1.000
_cell.length_c   1.000
_cell.angle_alpha   90.00
_cell.angle_beta   90.00
_cell.angle_gamma   90.00
#
_symmetry.space_group_name_H-M   'P 1'
#
loop_
_entity.id
_entity.type
_entity.pdbx_description
1 polymer ?
#
loop_
_entity_poly.entity_id
_entity_poly.type
_entity_poly.pdbx_seq_one_letter_code
_entity_poly.pdbx_strand_id
1 'polypeptide(L)'
;MAFDLPEATMVDAVVSYQTPTGASYRAGVRLIGVDDEPVLLIRPLWYENLSDRPWTLWGAFIFCDPAIGGDGTDDVPGGPAVPNYYRQLGAYTDPALGGAFGAFGPQGGWHVSFSDFDGMHHPDATFGVEQEIPAGERLELVQGPYLLAFGVAGVDDWRELSQRWLPLGQLQMAAP
;
A
#
# COMPACT_ATOMS: atom_id res chain seq x y z
N MET A 1 -5.75 22.42 -7.37
CA MET A 1 -5.78 22.00 -8.79
C MET A 1 -6.41 20.62 -8.81
N ALA A 2 -7.49 20.43 -9.56
CA ALA A 2 -8.00 19.08 -9.82
C ALA A 2 -7.00 18.41 -10.77
N PHE A 3 -6.46 17.27 -10.36
CA PHE A 3 -5.68 16.43 -11.24
C PHE A 3 -6.67 15.44 -11.86
N ASP A 4 -6.87 15.53 -13.16
CA ASP A 4 -7.64 14.54 -13.87
C ASP A 4 -6.78 13.28 -13.96
N LEU A 5 -7.21 12.22 -13.27
CA LEU A 5 -6.57 10.92 -13.43
C LEU A 5 -6.70 10.50 -14.91
N PRO A 6 -5.66 9.87 -15.49
CA PRO A 6 -5.79 9.18 -16.77
C PRO A 6 -6.93 8.15 -16.71
N GLU A 7 -7.26 7.56 -17.86
CA GLU A 7 -8.21 6.44 -17.89
C GLU A 7 -7.78 5.37 -16.88
N ALA A 8 -8.73 4.91 -16.08
CA ALA A 8 -8.42 4.08 -14.93
C ALA A 8 -9.58 3.13 -14.63
N THR A 9 -9.22 1.92 -14.24
CA THR A 9 -10.16 0.90 -13.79
C THR A 9 -10.19 0.86 -12.27
N MET A 10 -11.37 1.10 -11.69
CA MET A 10 -11.60 1.01 -10.25
C MET A 10 -12.31 -0.28 -9.88
N VAL A 11 -11.77 -0.98 -8.89
CA VAL A 11 -12.34 -2.21 -8.31
C VAL A 11 -12.42 -2.08 -6.80
N ASP A 12 -13.61 -2.33 -6.25
CA ASP A 12 -13.78 -2.54 -4.81
C ASP A 12 -13.82 -4.04 -4.53
N ALA A 13 -12.90 -4.51 -3.70
CA ALA A 13 -12.77 -5.90 -3.30
C ALA A 13 -13.05 -6.08 -1.81
N VAL A 14 -13.49 -7.28 -1.45
CA VAL A 14 -13.70 -7.69 -0.05
C VAL A 14 -12.77 -8.85 0.26
N VAL A 15 -11.94 -8.67 1.28
CA VAL A 15 -11.09 -9.73 1.83
C VAL A 15 -11.68 -10.23 3.14
N SER A 16 -11.62 -11.54 3.35
CA SER A 16 -12.05 -12.18 4.60
C SER A 16 -10.88 -12.93 5.20
N TYR A 17 -10.70 -12.83 6.51
CA TYR A 17 -9.66 -13.55 7.21
C TYR A 17 -10.16 -14.04 8.56
N GLN A 18 -9.66 -15.20 8.97
CA GLN A 18 -9.86 -15.76 10.30
C GLN A 18 -8.50 -16.18 10.84
N THR A 19 -8.16 -15.68 12.02
CA THR A 19 -6.93 -16.04 12.72
C THR A 19 -7.02 -17.48 13.23
N PRO A 20 -5.88 -18.15 13.47
CA PRO A 20 -5.86 -19.45 14.12
C PRO A 20 -6.50 -19.46 15.51
N THR A 21 -6.56 -18.29 16.17
CA THR A 21 -7.18 -18.11 17.49
C THR A 21 -8.69 -17.86 17.44
N GLY A 22 -9.29 -17.86 16.25
CA GLY A 22 -10.74 -17.74 16.05
C GLY A 22 -11.28 -16.32 15.89
N ALA A 23 -10.43 -15.29 15.97
CA ALA A 23 -10.84 -13.93 15.63
C ALA A 23 -10.98 -13.81 14.10
N SER A 24 -12.04 -13.19 13.63
CA SER A 24 -12.33 -13.09 12.20
C SER A 24 -12.79 -11.70 11.81
N TYR A 25 -12.52 -11.35 10.56
CA TYR A 25 -12.87 -10.05 10.01
C TYR A 25 -13.12 -10.09 8.51
N ARG A 26 -13.79 -9.03 8.04
CA ARG A 26 -13.78 -8.65 6.63
C ARG A 26 -13.22 -7.24 6.49
N ALA A 27 -12.57 -6.97 5.36
CA ALA A 27 -12.15 -5.63 5.02
C ALA A 27 -12.52 -5.32 3.58
N GLY A 28 -13.00 -4.10 3.35
CA GLY A 28 -13.16 -3.53 2.02
C GLY A 28 -11.90 -2.81 1.61
N VAL A 29 -11.46 -3.02 0.37
CA VAL A 29 -10.32 -2.32 -0.23
C VAL A 29 -10.69 -1.84 -1.61
N ARG A 30 -10.28 -0.62 -1.95
CA ARG A 30 -10.36 -0.05 -3.29
C ARG A 30 -9.01 -0.15 -3.98
N LEU A 31 -9.04 -0.60 -5.21
CA LEU A 31 -7.92 -0.67 -6.13
C LEU A 31 -8.24 0.20 -7.35
N ILE A 32 -7.30 1.02 -7.78
CA ILE A 32 -7.39 1.79 -9.03
C ILE A 32 -6.15 1.52 -9.85
N GLY A 33 -6.30 0.76 -10.92
CA GLY A 33 -5.27 0.60 -11.95
C GLY A 33 -5.39 1.74 -12.95
N VAL A 34 -4.29 2.44 -13.20
CA VAL A 34 -4.26 3.56 -14.15
C VAL A 34 -3.69 3.03 -15.46
N ASP A 35 -4.41 3.25 -16.55
CA ASP A 35 -4.06 2.73 -17.86
C ASP A 35 -2.73 3.32 -18.34
N ASP A 36 -1.91 2.48 -18.98
CA ASP A 36 -0.56 2.80 -19.48
C ASP A 36 0.45 3.31 -18.42
N GLU A 37 0.09 3.22 -17.14
CA GLU A 37 0.91 3.70 -16.04
C GLU A 37 1.34 2.54 -15.13
N PRO A 38 2.60 2.50 -14.68
CA PRO A 38 3.13 1.42 -13.85
C PRO A 38 2.70 1.54 -12.38
N VAL A 39 1.48 2.03 -12.10
CA VAL A 39 1.00 2.33 -10.75
C VAL A 39 -0.35 1.68 -10.44
N LEU A 40 -0.53 1.34 -9.16
CA LEU A 40 -1.78 0.90 -8.58
C LEU A 40 -2.07 1.72 -7.33
N LEU A 41 -3.24 2.37 -7.27
CA LEU A 41 -3.70 3.05 -6.07
C LEU A 41 -4.47 2.08 -5.19
N ILE A 42 -4.13 2.00 -3.91
CA ILE A 42 -4.72 1.07 -2.94
C ILE A 42 -5.28 1.88 -1.77
N ARG A 43 -6.54 1.67 -1.40
CA ARG A 43 -7.17 2.34 -0.24
C ARG A 43 -8.04 1.39 0.58
N PRO A 44 -7.71 1.15 1.86
CA PRO A 44 -8.63 0.53 2.80
C PRO A 44 -9.92 1.36 2.93
N LEU A 45 -11.08 0.73 2.81
CA LEU A 45 -12.39 1.40 2.87
C LEU A 45 -13.08 1.19 4.21
N TRP A 46 -13.08 -0.04 4.73
CA TRP A 46 -13.76 -0.38 5.97
C TRP A 46 -13.23 -1.70 6.53
N TYR A 47 -13.46 -1.91 7.82
CA TYR A 47 -13.20 -3.16 8.53
C TYR A 47 -14.43 -3.58 9.32
N GLU A 48 -14.77 -4.85 9.25
CA GLU A 48 -15.93 -5.43 9.94
C GLU A 48 -15.45 -6.53 10.89
N ASN A 49 -15.83 -6.41 12.16
CA ASN A 49 -15.56 -7.41 13.18
C ASN A 49 -16.56 -8.56 13.05
N LEU A 50 -16.08 -9.76 12.75
CA LEU A 50 -16.94 -10.95 12.72
C LEU A 50 -16.83 -11.79 13.99
N SER A 51 -16.04 -11.34 14.96
CA SER A 51 -15.85 -12.01 16.24
C SER A 51 -16.97 -11.64 17.23
N ASP A 52 -17.06 -12.41 18.33
CA ASP A 52 -18.02 -12.20 19.42
C ASP A 52 -17.53 -11.22 20.50
N ARG A 53 -16.35 -10.62 20.31
CA ARG A 53 -15.73 -9.66 21.23
C ARG A 53 -15.23 -8.42 20.50
N PRO A 54 -15.20 -7.25 21.16
CA PRO A 54 -14.60 -6.05 20.58
C PRO A 54 -13.10 -6.23 20.31
N TRP A 55 -12.59 -5.51 19.33
CA TRP A 55 -11.18 -5.44 18.96
C TRP A 55 -10.82 -4.00 18.57
N THR A 56 -9.55 -3.63 18.77
CA THR A 56 -9.00 -2.36 18.31
C THR A 56 -8.28 -2.58 16.99
N LEU A 57 -8.71 -1.88 15.94
CA LEU A 57 -7.95 -1.74 14.71
C LEU A 57 -6.82 -0.73 14.94
N TRP A 58 -5.61 -1.23 15.15
CA TRP A 58 -4.42 -0.39 15.34
C TRP A 58 -4.00 0.30 14.04
N GLY A 59 -4.05 -0.41 12.92
CA GLY A 59 -3.73 0.14 11.62
C GLY A 59 -4.10 -0.80 10.48
N ALA A 60 -4.12 -0.25 9.27
CA ALA A 60 -4.18 -1.01 8.03
C ALA A 60 -2.76 -1.37 7.57
N PHE A 61 -2.59 -2.59 7.07
CA PHE A 61 -1.33 -3.11 6.58
C PHE A 61 -1.52 -3.63 5.17
N ILE A 62 -0.68 -3.19 4.24
CA ILE A 62 -0.63 -3.70 2.86
C ILE A 62 0.73 -4.33 2.67
N PHE A 63 0.73 -5.66 2.49
CA PHE A 63 1.93 -6.41 2.15
C PHE A 63 2.18 -6.29 0.65
N CYS A 64 3.31 -5.72 0.28
CA CYS A 64 3.68 -5.51 -1.12
C CYS A 64 4.77 -6.52 -1.51
N ASP A 65 4.40 -7.79 -1.71
CA ASP A 65 5.39 -8.86 -1.96
C ASP A 65 6.23 -8.58 -3.24
N PRO A 66 7.55 -8.40 -3.15
CA PRO A 66 8.40 -8.28 -4.32
C PRO A 66 8.59 -9.66 -4.98
N ALA A 67 8.20 -9.75 -6.23
CA ALA A 67 8.49 -10.89 -7.09
C ALA A 67 8.95 -10.39 -8.46
N ILE A 68 9.97 -9.52 -8.45
CA ILE A 68 10.50 -8.96 -9.68
C ILE A 68 11.09 -10.12 -10.49
N GLY A 69 10.60 -10.34 -11.71
CA GLY A 69 11.08 -11.45 -12.54
C GLY A 69 10.58 -12.86 -12.15
N GLY A 70 9.70 -12.99 -11.16
CA GLY A 70 8.97 -14.23 -10.86
C GLY A 70 9.26 -14.86 -9.50
N ASP A 71 10.46 -14.66 -8.95
CA ASP A 71 10.76 -14.93 -7.53
C ASP A 71 11.65 -13.82 -6.98
N GLY A 72 11.43 -13.42 -5.73
CA GLY A 72 12.14 -12.29 -5.14
C GLY A 72 13.56 -12.63 -4.66
N THR A 73 14.10 -13.83 -4.85
CA THR A 73 15.33 -14.28 -4.15
C THR A 73 16.54 -13.36 -4.35
N ASP A 74 16.63 -12.74 -5.54
CA ASP A 74 17.71 -11.84 -5.94
C ASP A 74 17.33 -10.35 -5.79
N ASP A 75 16.13 -10.06 -5.29
CA ASP A 75 15.68 -8.70 -5.02
C ASP A 75 16.43 -8.10 -3.84
N VAL A 76 16.90 -6.86 -3.98
CA VAL A 76 17.60 -6.14 -2.92
C VAL A 76 16.87 -4.86 -2.56
N PRO A 77 16.90 -4.44 -1.27
CA PRO A 77 16.32 -3.18 -0.86
C PRO A 77 16.84 -2.02 -1.72
N GLY A 78 15.91 -1.37 -2.40
CA GLY A 78 16.13 -0.19 -3.24
C GLY A 78 15.58 1.06 -2.59
N GLY A 79 15.45 2.12 -3.40
CA GLY A 79 14.94 3.40 -2.94
C GLY A 79 16.02 4.36 -2.44
N PRO A 80 15.64 5.40 -1.65
CA PRO A 80 16.56 6.44 -1.23
C PRO A 80 17.60 5.90 -0.24
N ALA A 81 18.90 6.03 -0.56
CA ALA A 81 20.01 5.61 0.30
C ALA A 81 20.21 6.49 1.57
N VAL A 82 19.35 7.47 1.79
CA VAL A 82 19.37 8.36 2.96
C VAL A 82 18.01 8.27 3.65
N PRO A 83 17.96 8.41 5.00
CA PRO A 83 16.69 8.47 5.72
C PRO A 83 15.80 9.54 5.10
N ASN A 84 14.78 9.11 4.35
CA ASN A 84 13.97 10.03 3.56
C ASN A 84 12.81 10.53 4.42
N TYR A 85 13.12 11.35 5.44
CA TYR A 85 12.13 11.87 6.39
C TYR A 85 10.98 12.67 5.74
N TYR A 86 11.10 12.99 4.44
CA TYR A 86 10.12 13.74 3.65
C TYR A 86 9.30 12.88 2.67
N ARG A 87 9.66 11.60 2.45
CA ARG A 87 8.92 10.70 1.54
C ARG A 87 8.78 9.32 2.15
N GLN A 88 7.53 8.87 2.29
CA GLN A 88 7.19 7.54 2.77
C GLN A 88 7.25 6.62 1.56
N LEU A 89 8.44 6.11 1.25
CA LEU A 89 8.74 5.33 0.06
C LEU A 89 9.69 4.18 0.41
N GLY A 90 9.41 3.00 -0.13
CA GLY A 90 10.28 1.83 -0.10
C GLY A 90 10.17 1.07 -1.41
N ALA A 91 11.25 0.41 -1.81
CA ALA A 91 11.27 -0.40 -3.01
C ALA A 91 12.25 -1.57 -2.84
N TYR A 92 12.04 -2.60 -3.64
CA TYR A 92 13.02 -3.61 -4.00
C TYR A 92 13.43 -3.41 -5.46
N THR A 93 14.64 -3.81 -5.80
CA THR A 93 15.16 -3.83 -7.17
C THR A 93 15.81 -5.17 -7.45
N ASP A 94 15.67 -5.66 -8.67
CA ASP A 94 16.44 -6.81 -9.16
C ASP A 94 17.64 -6.27 -9.97
N PRO A 95 18.90 -6.42 -9.50
CA PRO A 95 20.07 -5.96 -10.25
C PRO A 95 20.37 -6.79 -11.51
N ALA A 96 19.92 -8.04 -11.58
CA ALA A 96 20.20 -8.98 -12.66
C ALA A 96 19.19 -8.87 -13.80
N LEU A 97 17.89 -8.83 -13.49
CA LEU A 97 16.82 -8.68 -14.47
C LEU A 97 16.48 -7.21 -14.74
N GLY A 98 16.88 -6.33 -13.83
CA GLY A 98 16.48 -4.93 -13.86
C GLY A 98 15.07 -4.72 -13.32
N GLY A 99 14.76 -3.47 -13.02
CA GLY A 99 13.44 -3.05 -12.56
C GLY A 99 13.36 -2.79 -11.08
N ALA A 100 12.21 -2.27 -10.69
CA ALA A 100 11.92 -1.95 -9.30
C ALA A 100 10.44 -2.19 -9.01
N PHE A 101 10.15 -2.73 -7.83
CA PHE A 101 8.82 -2.83 -7.29
C PHE A 101 8.80 -2.15 -5.93
N GLY A 102 7.78 -1.34 -5.67
CA GLY A 102 7.75 -0.60 -4.43
C GLY A 102 6.43 0.07 -4.17
N ALA A 103 6.42 0.84 -3.10
CA ALA A 103 5.30 1.68 -2.76
C ALA A 103 5.75 3.04 -2.24
N PHE A 104 4.87 4.02 -2.37
CA PHE A 104 4.97 5.28 -1.65
C PHE A 104 3.60 5.81 -1.27
N GLY A 105 3.56 6.61 -0.21
CA GLY A 105 2.35 7.27 0.24
C GLY A 105 2.57 8.75 0.58
N PRO A 106 1.48 9.51 0.75
CA PRO A 106 1.55 10.86 1.26
C PRO A 106 2.18 10.91 2.65
N GLN A 107 2.88 12.01 2.93
CA GLN A 107 3.41 12.31 4.25
C GLN A 107 2.26 12.37 5.28
N GLY A 108 2.46 11.74 6.44
CA GLY A 108 1.46 11.71 7.52
C GLY A 108 0.30 10.74 7.27
N GLY A 109 0.30 10.01 6.14
CA GLY A 109 -0.68 8.97 5.83
C GLY A 109 -0.10 7.57 6.02
N TRP A 110 0.83 7.19 5.15
CA TRP A 110 1.44 5.86 5.20
C TRP A 110 2.83 5.91 5.79
N HIS A 111 3.22 4.87 6.51
CA HIS A 111 4.60 4.52 6.75
C HIS A 111 4.97 3.39 5.79
N VAL A 112 5.98 3.60 4.95
CA VAL A 112 6.43 2.60 3.97
C VAL A 112 7.88 2.23 4.26
N SER A 113 8.12 0.95 4.50
CA SER A 113 9.44 0.39 4.81
C SER A 113 9.62 -0.89 4.01
N PHE A 114 10.66 -0.93 3.18
CA PHE A 114 11.06 -2.12 2.45
C PHE A 114 12.45 -2.49 2.97
N SER A 115 12.54 -3.61 3.68
CA SER A 115 13.74 -3.99 4.41
C SER A 115 13.85 -5.50 4.57
N ASP A 116 15.08 -5.99 4.64
CA ASP A 116 15.31 -7.41 4.91
C ASP A 116 15.47 -7.62 6.41
N PHE A 117 14.74 -8.61 6.93
CA PHE A 117 14.86 -9.02 8.32
C PHE A 117 14.83 -10.54 8.41
N ASP A 118 15.88 -11.10 9.02
CA ASP A 118 16.11 -12.55 9.15
C ASP A 118 16.07 -13.32 7.83
N GLY A 119 16.60 -12.71 6.76
CA GLY A 119 16.64 -13.31 5.42
C GLY A 119 15.29 -13.36 4.70
N MET A 120 14.27 -12.64 5.22
CA MET A 120 12.98 -12.46 4.58
C MET A 120 12.79 -11.01 4.16
N HIS A 121 12.06 -10.78 3.07
CA HIS A 121 11.62 -9.44 2.68
C HIS A 121 10.47 -8.98 3.57
N HIS A 122 10.55 -7.74 4.05
CA HIS A 122 9.48 -7.07 4.80
C HIS A 122 9.08 -5.79 4.04
N PRO A 123 8.31 -5.94 2.96
CA PRO A 123 7.72 -4.83 2.20
C PRO A 123 6.44 -4.33 2.88
N ASP A 124 6.62 -3.50 3.89
CA ASP A 124 5.56 -3.10 4.80
C ASP A 124 5.08 -1.69 4.46
N ALA A 125 3.79 -1.57 4.15
CA ALA A 125 3.10 -0.28 4.11
C ALA A 125 1.99 -0.26 5.17
N THR A 126 2.09 0.67 6.11
CA THR A 126 1.18 0.76 7.26
C THR A 126 0.56 2.14 7.42
N PHE A 127 -0.70 2.19 7.83
CA PHE A 127 -1.41 3.43 8.16
C PHE A 127 -2.13 3.24 9.49
N GLY A 128 -1.86 4.14 10.46
CA GLY A 128 -2.45 4.07 11.80
C GLY A 128 -3.92 4.47 11.81
N VAL A 129 -4.74 3.75 12.58
CA VAL A 129 -6.19 4.01 12.73
C VAL A 129 -6.57 4.19 14.20
N GLU A 130 -6.14 3.26 15.06
CA GLU A 130 -6.39 3.25 16.51
C GLU A 130 -7.87 3.41 16.91
N GLN A 131 -8.75 2.57 16.37
CA GLN A 131 -10.19 2.63 16.68
C GLN A 131 -10.74 1.28 17.13
N GLU A 132 -11.58 1.29 18.16
CA GLU A 132 -12.34 0.11 18.57
C GLU A 132 -13.47 -0.18 17.57
N ILE A 133 -13.67 -1.45 17.26
CA ILE A 133 -14.80 -1.95 16.49
C ILE A 133 -15.54 -2.96 17.40
N PRO A 134 -16.79 -2.67 17.79
CA PRO A 134 -17.56 -3.62 18.60
C PRO A 134 -17.77 -4.96 17.88
N ALA A 135 -18.19 -5.98 18.63
CA ALA A 135 -18.51 -7.29 18.08
C ALA A 135 -19.64 -7.19 17.03
N GLY A 136 -19.43 -7.76 15.85
CA GLY A 136 -20.41 -7.72 14.75
C GLY A 136 -20.54 -6.38 14.03
N GLU A 137 -19.79 -5.35 14.43
CA GLU A 137 -19.90 -4.00 13.87
C GLU A 137 -18.87 -3.72 12.79
N ARG A 138 -19.11 -2.65 12.02
CA ARG A 138 -18.22 -2.15 10.97
C ARG A 138 -17.71 -0.75 11.26
N LEU A 139 -16.42 -0.55 11.03
CA LEU A 139 -15.77 0.75 10.99
C LEU A 139 -15.51 1.18 9.53
N GLU A 140 -16.02 2.35 9.15
CA GLU A 140 -15.75 2.97 7.85
C GLU A 140 -14.51 3.89 7.93
N LEU A 141 -13.59 3.76 6.98
CA LEU A 141 -12.36 4.55 6.86
C LEU A 141 -12.54 5.66 5.80
N VAL A 142 -13.47 6.57 6.07
CA VAL A 142 -13.95 7.61 5.12
C VAL A 142 -12.82 8.53 4.61
N GLN A 143 -11.68 8.63 5.32
CA GLN A 143 -10.56 9.52 4.98
C GLN A 143 -9.21 8.80 4.82
N GLY A 144 -9.20 7.48 4.59
CA GLY A 144 -7.96 6.74 4.37
C GLY A 144 -7.18 7.26 3.15
N PRO A 145 -5.86 7.55 3.25
CA PRO A 145 -5.04 7.95 2.12
C PRO A 145 -4.83 6.79 1.14
N TYR A 146 -4.71 7.07 -0.15
CA TYR A 146 -4.24 6.04 -1.10
C TYR A 146 -2.75 5.76 -0.86
N LEU A 147 -2.41 4.48 -0.80
CA LEU A 147 -1.06 3.99 -1.03
C LEU A 147 -0.87 3.85 -2.55
N LEU A 148 0.29 4.26 -3.06
CA LEU A 148 0.66 4.00 -4.44
C LEU A 148 1.68 2.88 -4.47
N ALA A 149 1.30 1.74 -5.03
CA ALA A 149 2.23 0.69 -5.40
C ALA A 149 2.68 0.90 -6.86
N PHE A 150 3.89 0.50 -7.19
CA PHE A 150 4.43 0.60 -8.54
C PHE A 150 5.30 -0.58 -8.93
N GLY A 151 5.40 -0.82 -10.24
CA GLY A 151 6.33 -1.79 -10.83
C GLY A 151 6.92 -1.24 -12.13
N VAL A 152 8.23 -0.99 -12.17
CA VAL A 152 8.93 -0.35 -13.29
C VAL A 152 10.05 -1.24 -13.84
N ALA A 153 10.39 -1.03 -15.11
CA ALA A 153 11.39 -1.85 -15.83
C ALA A 153 12.84 -1.43 -15.55
N GLY A 154 13.10 -0.16 -15.23
CA GLY A 154 14.41 0.32 -14.78
C GLY A 154 14.53 0.40 -13.26
N VAL A 155 15.71 0.04 -12.73
CA VAL A 155 16.01 0.06 -11.29
C VAL A 155 15.89 1.45 -10.64
N ASP A 156 15.98 2.53 -11.44
CA ASP A 156 15.90 3.92 -10.99
C ASP A 156 14.65 4.66 -11.48
N ASP A 157 13.81 4.03 -12.31
CA ASP A 157 12.64 4.68 -12.95
C ASP A 157 11.60 5.13 -11.91
N TRP A 158 11.60 4.50 -10.73
CA TRP A 158 10.76 4.89 -9.59
C TRP A 158 11.00 6.34 -9.15
N ARG A 159 12.16 6.93 -9.44
CA ARG A 159 12.49 8.31 -9.04
C ARG A 159 11.61 9.32 -9.77
N GLU A 160 11.52 9.20 -11.08
CA GLU A 160 10.67 10.07 -11.92
C GLU A 160 9.20 9.79 -11.61
N LEU A 161 8.82 8.52 -11.51
CA LEU A 161 7.47 8.11 -11.19
C LEU A 161 7.00 8.71 -9.86
N SER A 162 7.81 8.59 -8.79
CA SER A 162 7.48 9.17 -7.49
C SER A 162 7.32 10.69 -7.57
N GLN A 163 8.11 11.41 -8.36
CA GLN A 163 7.96 12.86 -8.50
C GLN A 163 6.65 13.24 -9.19
N ARG A 164 6.26 12.50 -10.23
CA ARG A 164 5.01 12.70 -10.96
C ARG A 164 3.77 12.41 -10.11
N TRP A 165 3.84 11.36 -9.30
CA TRP A 165 2.68 10.81 -8.59
C TRP A 165 2.57 11.20 -7.11
N LEU A 166 3.63 11.69 -6.47
CA LEU A 166 3.58 12.16 -5.07
C LEU A 166 2.51 13.24 -4.83
N PRO A 167 2.29 14.23 -5.72
CA PRO A 167 1.22 15.22 -5.54
C PRO A 167 -0.19 14.59 -5.52
N LEU A 168 -0.37 13.44 -6.18
CA LEU A 168 -1.65 12.73 -6.23
C LEU A 168 -1.96 11.96 -4.96
N GLY A 169 -0.94 11.35 -4.34
CA GLY A 169 -1.10 10.70 -3.04
C GLY A 169 -1.59 11.66 -1.95
N GLN A 170 -1.33 12.97 -2.10
CA GLN A 170 -1.80 14.02 -1.18
C GLN A 170 -3.24 14.47 -1.45
N LEU A 171 -3.81 14.17 -2.62
CA LEU A 171 -5.21 14.41 -2.87
C LEU A 171 -5.99 13.31 -2.14
N GLN A 172 -6.64 13.68 -1.04
CA GLN A 172 -7.85 12.98 -0.59
C GLN A 172 -8.75 12.97 -1.81
N MET A 173 -8.80 11.86 -2.55
CA MET A 173 -9.57 11.85 -3.80
C MET A 173 -11.01 12.13 -3.44
N ALA A 174 -11.45 13.35 -3.75
CA ALA A 174 -12.83 13.74 -3.79
C ALA A 174 -13.49 12.73 -4.70
N ALA A 175 -14.22 11.79 -4.10
CA ALA A 175 -15.06 10.89 -4.88
C ALA A 175 -16.10 11.75 -5.63
N PRO A 176 -16.54 11.33 -6.83
CA PRO A 176 -17.74 11.88 -7.44
C PRO A 176 -18.96 11.74 -6.53
#